data_AF-A0A4Q8LQH3-F1
#
_entry.id   AF-A0A4Q8LQH3-F1
#
_cell.length_a   1.000
_cell.length_b   1.000
_cell.length_c   1.000
_cell.angle_alpha   90.00
_cell.angle_beta   90.00
_cell.angle_gamma   90.00
#
_symmetry.space_group_name_H-M   'P 1'
#
loop_
_entity.id
_entity.type
_entity.pdbx_description
1 polymer ?
#
loop_
_entity_poly.entity_id
_entity_poly.type
_entity_poly.pdbx_seq_one_letter_code
_entity_poly.pdbx_strand_id
1 'polypeptide(L)'
;MATPRVTAPADQGEVARAVYDRDGRAKLPPGAAAEPGPPQGSPPGLANARDAAKTKALMERPNPVQYNETRFEKDWVSKGTLGDVAAQKVNRAIADMFKSGRSSPTARPPPDTRFNPALAQNRDDLGSEATGDAYKAAPIAFEKAPQPTGEATRAIRAQLDALQGRALMCHDPRKDKWLADVRSNLQALERSENALAHGADPARAQYQLPQAIDAAYDLSRRALWYADKQLSGCGKAG
;
A
#
# COMPACT_ATOMS: atom_id res chain seq x y z
N MET A 1 82.49 59.48 -13.72
CA MET A 1 81.98 58.89 -12.46
C MET A 1 81.03 59.89 -11.82
N ALA A 2 79.75 59.57 -11.69
CA ALA A 2 78.82 60.15 -10.70
C ALA A 2 77.52 59.31 -10.71
N THR A 3 77.36 58.45 -9.71
CA THR A 3 76.12 57.69 -9.44
C THR A 3 75.18 58.55 -8.58
N PRO A 4 73.87 58.63 -8.88
CA PRO A 4 72.92 59.21 -7.95
C PRO A 4 72.57 58.23 -6.82
N ARG A 5 72.45 58.83 -5.63
CA ARG A 5 72.33 58.25 -4.29
C ARG A 5 70.88 57.85 -4.00
N VAL A 6 70.65 56.64 -3.53
CA VAL A 6 69.33 56.13 -3.10
C VAL A 6 68.93 56.82 -1.78
N THR A 7 67.76 57.44 -1.76
CA THR A 7 67.08 57.96 -0.55
C THR A 7 66.49 56.83 0.28
N ALA A 8 66.76 56.84 1.59
CA ALA A 8 66.23 55.86 2.55
C ALA A 8 64.71 56.03 2.77
N PRO A 9 63.94 54.94 2.99
CA PRO A 9 62.51 55.02 3.27
C PRO A 9 62.24 55.55 4.68
N ALA A 10 61.18 56.34 4.82
CA ALA A 10 60.69 56.87 6.09
C ALA A 10 60.26 55.73 7.04
N ASP A 11 60.56 55.89 8.34
CA ASP A 11 60.29 54.90 9.38
C ASP A 11 58.78 54.73 9.62
N GLN A 12 58.24 53.60 9.16
CA GLN A 12 56.83 53.22 9.29
C GLN A 12 56.40 53.05 10.76
N GLY A 13 57.35 52.90 11.69
CA GLY A 13 57.09 52.77 13.11
C GLY A 13 56.60 54.06 13.77
N GLU A 14 56.96 55.23 13.22
CA GLU A 14 56.59 56.53 13.79
C GLU A 14 55.15 56.90 13.44
N VAL A 15 54.72 56.61 12.20
CA VAL A 15 53.35 56.82 11.72
C VAL A 15 52.37 55.88 12.43
N ALA A 16 52.76 54.64 12.70
CA ALA A 16 51.95 53.67 13.43
C ALA A 16 51.71 54.10 14.90
N ARG A 17 52.70 54.71 15.57
CA ARG A 17 52.58 55.20 16.96
C ARG A 17 51.68 56.44 17.10
N ALA A 18 51.50 57.19 16.01
CA ALA A 18 50.60 58.34 15.96
C ALA A 18 49.12 57.92 15.92
N VAL A 19 48.82 56.79 15.26
CA VAL A 19 47.43 56.33 15.02
C VAL A 19 46.98 55.28 16.05
N TYR A 20 47.89 54.46 16.57
CA TYR A 20 47.58 53.37 17.49
C TYR A 20 48.19 53.59 18.88
N ASP A 21 47.55 53.07 19.92
CA ASP A 21 48.11 52.96 21.26
C ASP A 21 49.09 51.78 21.37
N ARG A 22 49.72 51.62 22.54
CA ARG A 22 50.72 50.57 22.78
C ARG A 22 50.12 49.15 22.71
N ASP A 23 48.80 49.04 22.83
CA ASP A 23 48.06 47.77 22.78
C ASP A 23 47.48 47.50 21.37
N GLY A 24 47.84 48.33 20.37
CA GLY A 24 47.46 48.16 18.97
C GLY A 24 46.04 48.65 18.64
N ARG A 25 45.41 49.44 19.52
CA ARG A 25 44.07 49.99 19.28
C ARG A 25 44.16 51.38 18.69
N ALA A 26 43.26 51.70 17.76
CA ALA A 26 43.21 53.03 17.16
C ALA A 26 42.87 54.07 18.23
N LYS A 27 43.68 55.13 18.34
CA LYS A 27 43.43 56.23 19.29
C LYS A 27 42.23 57.03 18.81
N LEU A 28 41.10 56.91 19.53
CA LEU A 28 39.93 57.77 19.31
C LEU A 28 40.08 59.08 20.10
N PRO A 29 39.61 60.23 19.55
CA PRO A 29 39.58 61.49 20.27
C PRO A 29 38.64 61.40 21.49
N PRO A 30 38.94 62.10 22.60
CA PRO A 30 38.15 62.00 23.83
C PRO A 30 36.70 62.44 23.59
N GLY A 31 35.75 61.53 23.86
CA GLY A 31 34.30 61.76 23.70
C GLY A 31 33.61 60.92 22.61
N ALA A 32 34.35 60.18 21.78
CA ALA A 32 33.76 59.30 20.77
C ALA A 32 33.60 57.86 21.29
N ALA A 33 32.39 57.49 21.72
CA ALA A 33 32.02 56.09 21.93
C ALA A 33 31.42 55.52 20.64
N ALA A 34 32.03 54.49 20.08
CA ALA A 34 31.44 53.74 18.96
C ALA A 34 30.45 52.71 19.52
N GLU A 35 29.15 52.95 19.34
CA GLU A 35 28.15 51.92 19.61
C GLU A 35 28.18 50.84 18.50
N PRO A 36 28.23 49.55 18.84
CA PRO A 36 28.17 48.49 17.83
C PRO A 36 26.74 48.38 17.28
N GLY A 37 26.54 48.87 16.06
CA GLY A 37 25.33 48.60 15.28
C GLY A 37 25.20 47.11 14.90
N PRO A 38 24.00 46.63 14.53
CA PRO A 38 23.79 45.22 14.17
C PRO A 38 24.65 44.83 12.95
N PRO A 39 25.17 43.59 12.90
CA PRO A 39 26.10 43.17 11.86
C PRO A 39 25.46 43.27 10.47
N GLN A 40 26.15 43.97 9.57
CA GLN A 40 25.81 44.06 8.15
C GLN A 40 25.88 42.67 7.50
N GLY A 41 24.96 42.44 6.55
CA GLY A 41 24.63 41.13 5.99
C GLY A 41 25.77 40.35 5.33
N SER A 42 25.47 39.09 5.02
CA SER A 42 26.39 38.11 4.44
C SER A 42 27.06 38.62 3.15
N PRO A 43 28.39 38.50 2.99
CA PRO A 43 29.07 38.87 1.76
C PRO A 43 28.64 38.00 0.58
N PRO A 44 28.63 38.54 -0.66
CA PRO A 44 28.13 37.83 -1.83
C PRO A 44 28.99 36.60 -2.16
N GLY A 45 28.33 35.47 -2.43
CA GLY A 45 28.97 34.20 -2.84
C GLY A 45 28.82 33.03 -1.87
N LEU A 46 28.33 33.27 -0.65
CA LEU A 46 28.01 32.21 0.32
C LEU A 46 26.49 32.10 0.45
N ALA A 47 25.92 30.98 0.01
CA ALA A 47 24.50 30.69 0.15
C ALA A 47 24.16 30.43 1.62
N ASN A 48 23.87 31.49 2.38
CA ASN A 48 23.42 31.37 3.76
C ASN A 48 21.95 30.92 3.78
N ALA A 49 21.70 29.73 4.34
CA ALA A 49 20.36 29.15 4.48
C ALA A 49 19.38 30.09 5.20
N ARG A 50 19.90 30.99 6.05
CA ARG A 50 19.11 32.00 6.76
C ARG A 50 18.61 33.13 5.87
N ASP A 51 19.41 33.53 4.87
CA ASP A 51 19.04 34.55 3.90
C ASP A 51 18.06 33.98 2.86
N ALA A 52 18.23 32.70 2.48
CA ALA A 52 17.27 31.96 1.66
C ALA A 52 15.91 31.77 2.36
N ALA A 53 15.90 31.52 3.67
CA ALA A 53 14.67 31.44 4.44
C ALA A 53 13.95 32.80 4.54
N LYS A 54 14.71 33.90 4.66
CA LYS A 54 14.15 35.26 4.64
C LYS A 54 13.53 35.62 3.29
N THR A 55 14.22 35.31 2.18
CA THR A 55 13.66 35.55 0.84
C THR A 55 12.44 34.67 0.55
N LYS A 56 12.42 33.41 1.01
CA LYS A 56 11.23 32.55 0.92
C LYS A 56 10.06 33.09 1.73
N ALA A 57 10.31 33.56 2.96
CA ALA A 57 9.29 34.18 3.82
C ALA A 57 8.71 35.50 3.25
N LEU A 58 9.47 36.22 2.43
CA LEU A 58 8.98 37.41 1.71
C LEU A 58 8.07 37.06 0.52
N MET A 59 8.30 35.91 -0.12
CA MET A 59 7.57 35.45 -1.31
C MET A 59 6.29 34.67 -0.97
N GLU A 60 6.17 34.13 0.24
CA GLU A 60 5.03 33.31 0.67
C GLU A 60 4.04 34.13 1.50
N ARG A 61 2.77 34.15 1.08
CA ARG A 61 1.70 34.80 1.85
C ARG A 61 1.49 34.03 3.17
N PRO A 62 1.49 34.69 4.34
CA PRO A 62 1.25 34.01 5.61
C PRO A 62 -0.09 33.27 5.57
N ASN A 63 -0.09 31.98 5.89
CA ASN A 63 -1.32 31.21 5.97
C ASN A 63 -2.15 31.73 7.17
N PRO A 64 -3.37 32.25 6.95
CA PRO A 64 -4.16 32.86 8.03
C PRO A 64 -4.74 31.83 9.01
N VAL A 65 -4.68 30.53 8.69
CA VAL A 65 -5.22 29.47 9.55
C VAL A 65 -4.10 28.88 10.41
N GLN A 66 -4.16 29.10 11.72
CA GLN A 66 -3.31 28.40 12.68
C GLN A 66 -3.78 26.96 12.80
N TYR A 67 -3.01 26.05 12.21
CA TYR A 67 -3.33 24.63 12.16
C TYR A 67 -2.63 23.89 13.30
N ASN A 68 -3.42 23.28 14.20
CA ASN A 68 -2.91 22.45 15.28
C ASN A 68 -2.81 21.00 14.80
N GLU A 69 -1.61 20.43 14.83
CA GLU A 69 -1.39 19.08 14.31
C GLU A 69 -2.15 18.03 15.13
N THR A 70 -2.87 17.14 14.46
CA THR A 70 -3.49 15.98 15.08
C THR A 70 -2.63 14.73 14.93
N ARG A 71 -2.77 13.79 15.88
CA ARG A 71 -2.02 12.52 15.93
C ARG A 71 -2.15 11.62 14.69
N PHE A 72 -3.10 11.89 13.79
CA PHE A 72 -3.36 11.12 12.56
C PHE A 72 -2.65 11.69 11.32
N GLU A 73 -2.04 12.88 11.42
CA GLU A 73 -1.46 13.57 10.27
C GLU A 73 -0.01 13.19 9.96
N LYS A 74 0.66 12.46 10.84
CA LYS A 74 2.05 12.02 10.62
C LYS A 74 2.21 11.16 9.35
N ASP A 75 1.11 10.56 8.88
CA ASP A 75 1.09 9.66 7.72
C ASP A 75 0.51 10.28 6.44
N TRP A 76 0.06 11.53 6.46
CA TRP A 76 -0.57 12.17 5.30
C TRP A 76 0.43 13.07 4.54
N VAL A 77 0.48 12.90 3.21
CA VAL A 77 1.50 13.46 2.29
C VAL A 77 1.35 14.99 2.04
N SER A 78 0.45 15.68 2.73
CA SER A 78 0.07 17.06 2.39
C SER A 78 0.51 18.11 3.40
N LYS A 79 1.79 18.11 3.80
CA LYS A 79 2.38 19.19 4.61
C LYS A 79 3.55 19.84 3.87
N GLY A 80 3.22 20.74 2.95
CA GLY A 80 4.19 21.54 2.21
C GLY A 80 3.53 22.35 1.08
N THR A 81 4.21 23.40 0.60
CA THR A 81 3.82 24.08 -0.64
C THR A 81 3.83 23.08 -1.81
N LEU A 82 3.15 23.37 -2.92
CA LEU A 82 3.10 22.46 -4.09
C LEU A 82 4.51 22.02 -4.54
N GLY A 83 5.52 22.90 -4.39
CA GLY A 83 6.93 22.60 -4.65
C GLY A 83 7.57 21.63 -3.66
N ASP A 84 7.25 21.75 -2.36
CA ASP A 84 7.75 20.82 -1.33
C ASP A 84 7.11 19.43 -1.47
N VAL A 85 5.84 19.34 -1.91
CA VAL A 85 5.16 18.07 -2.23
C VAL A 85 5.79 17.40 -3.45
N ALA A 86 6.18 18.18 -4.46
CA ALA A 86 6.89 17.65 -5.63
C ALA A 86 8.27 17.10 -5.25
N ALA A 87 9.04 17.84 -4.44
CA ALA A 87 10.34 17.40 -3.95
C ALA A 87 10.23 16.14 -3.06
N GLN A 88 9.25 16.07 -2.16
CA GLN A 88 8.99 14.87 -1.35
C GLN A 88 8.56 13.68 -2.20
N LYS A 89 7.73 13.87 -3.23
CA LYS A 89 7.34 12.79 -4.16
C LYS A 89 8.54 12.26 -4.93
N VAL A 90 9.43 13.12 -5.40
CA VAL A 90 10.65 12.71 -6.11
C VAL A 90 11.60 11.95 -5.18
N ASN A 91 11.86 12.47 -3.98
CA ASN A 91 12.73 11.79 -3.01
C ASN A 91 12.14 10.44 -2.55
N ARG A 92 10.82 10.36 -2.36
CA ARG A 92 10.14 9.10 -1.99
C ARG A 92 10.13 8.12 -3.15
N ALA A 93 9.93 8.56 -4.39
CA ALA A 93 10.02 7.71 -5.58
C ALA A 93 11.43 7.13 -5.76
N ILE A 94 12.48 7.92 -5.53
CA ILE A 94 13.87 7.45 -5.57
C ILE A 94 14.11 6.45 -4.42
N ALA A 95 13.70 6.76 -3.20
CA ALA A 95 13.85 5.85 -2.05
C ALA A 95 13.08 4.53 -2.23
N ASP A 96 11.90 4.56 -2.83
CA ASP A 96 11.07 3.39 -3.11
C ASP A 96 11.57 2.57 -4.32
N MET A 97 12.41 3.15 -5.18
CA MET A 97 13.09 2.45 -6.27
C MET A 97 14.25 1.60 -5.75
N PHE A 98 14.89 2.01 -4.64
CA PHE A 98 15.99 1.28 -3.99
C PHE A 98 15.54 0.23 -2.96
N LYS A 99 14.25 0.16 -2.63
CA LYS A 99 13.70 -0.93 -1.79
C LYS A 99 13.37 -2.13 -2.67
N SER A 100 14.39 -2.93 -2.98
CA SER A 100 14.26 -4.26 -3.59
C SER A 100 13.59 -5.22 -2.60
N GLY A 101 12.27 -5.21 -2.53
CA GLY A 101 11.52 -6.08 -1.63
C GLY A 101 10.01 -5.96 -1.73
N ARG A 102 9.47 -5.46 -2.85
CA ARG A 102 8.02 -5.46 -3.05
C ARG A 102 7.57 -6.89 -3.35
N SER A 103 7.21 -7.63 -2.30
CA SER A 103 6.38 -8.82 -2.46
C SER A 103 5.10 -8.39 -3.17
N SER A 104 4.74 -9.07 -4.25
CA SER A 104 3.43 -8.89 -4.89
C SER A 104 2.33 -8.99 -3.82
N PRO A 105 1.31 -8.12 -3.84
CA PRO A 105 0.22 -8.17 -2.87
C PRO A 105 -0.41 -9.56 -2.92
N THR A 106 -0.09 -10.40 -1.93
CA THR A 106 -0.73 -11.70 -1.80
C THR A 106 -2.09 -11.45 -1.16
N ALA A 107 -3.16 -11.85 -1.84
CA ALA A 107 -4.50 -11.79 -1.27
C ALA A 107 -4.49 -12.53 0.08
N ARG A 108 -5.00 -11.88 1.14
CA ARG A 108 -5.11 -12.54 2.44
C ARG A 108 -5.99 -13.79 2.28
N PRO A 109 -5.62 -14.92 2.88
CA PRO A 109 -6.50 -16.09 2.88
C PRO A 109 -7.84 -15.72 3.52
N PRO A 110 -8.95 -16.32 3.06
CA PRO A 110 -10.26 -16.13 3.69
C PRO A 110 -10.18 -16.46 5.19
N PRO A 111 -10.92 -15.74 6.06
CA PRO A 111 -10.98 -16.07 7.47
C PRO A 111 -11.61 -17.46 7.70
N ASP A 112 -11.12 -18.22 8.70
CA ASP A 112 -11.64 -19.55 9.08
C ASP A 112 -13.07 -19.53 9.67
N THR A 113 -13.73 -18.37 9.65
CA THR A 113 -15.08 -18.20 10.17
C THR A 113 -16.10 -18.82 9.24
N ARG A 114 -16.91 -19.75 9.77
CA ARG A 114 -18.08 -20.29 9.08
C ARG A 114 -19.03 -19.16 8.70
N PHE A 115 -19.42 -19.10 7.43
CA PHE A 115 -20.48 -18.21 7.01
C PHE A 115 -21.81 -18.70 7.60
N ASN A 116 -22.41 -17.93 8.50
CA ASN A 116 -23.74 -18.23 9.03
C ASN A 116 -24.79 -17.34 8.34
N PRO A 117 -25.53 -17.86 7.35
CA PRO A 117 -26.54 -17.07 6.65
C PRO A 117 -27.68 -16.59 7.56
N ALA A 118 -27.92 -17.23 8.71
CA ALA A 118 -28.94 -16.80 9.66
C ALA A 118 -28.56 -15.52 10.44
N LEU A 119 -27.27 -15.16 10.46
CA LEU A 119 -26.74 -13.98 11.13
C LEU A 119 -26.42 -12.83 10.17
N ALA A 120 -26.68 -13.00 8.87
CA ALA A 120 -26.47 -11.95 7.88
C ALA A 120 -27.47 -10.80 8.15
N GLN A 121 -26.94 -9.58 8.29
CA GLN A 121 -27.76 -8.39 8.55
C GLN A 121 -28.78 -8.14 7.44
N ASN A 122 -28.38 -8.40 6.20
CA ASN A 122 -29.24 -8.31 5.03
C ASN A 122 -29.39 -9.70 4.42
N ARG A 123 -30.58 -10.29 4.54
CA ARG A 123 -30.89 -11.57 3.91
C ARG A 123 -31.00 -11.48 2.40
N ASP A 124 -31.32 -10.29 1.88
CA ASP A 124 -31.41 -10.02 0.45
C ASP A 124 -30.03 -9.93 -0.23
N ASP A 125 -28.97 -9.67 0.55
CA ASP A 125 -27.58 -9.71 0.07
C ASP A 125 -27.03 -11.15 0.02
N LEU A 126 -27.76 -12.12 0.57
CA LEU A 126 -27.42 -13.53 0.42
C LEU A 126 -27.83 -13.98 -0.98
N GLY A 127 -26.99 -14.82 -1.58
CA GLY A 127 -27.36 -15.47 -2.83
C GLY A 127 -28.76 -16.08 -2.73
N SER A 128 -29.61 -15.78 -3.69
CA SER A 128 -31.02 -16.17 -3.69
C SER A 128 -31.26 -17.25 -4.75
N GLU A 129 -32.38 -17.98 -4.62
CA GLU A 129 -32.80 -18.87 -5.71
C GLU A 129 -33.10 -18.08 -7.00
N ALA A 130 -33.56 -16.83 -6.88
CA ALA A 130 -33.87 -15.96 -8.01
C ALA A 130 -32.60 -15.54 -8.77
N THR A 131 -31.49 -15.33 -8.08
CA THR A 131 -30.18 -15.01 -8.67
C THR A 131 -29.35 -16.25 -9.02
N GLY A 132 -29.81 -17.45 -8.64
CA GLY A 132 -29.18 -18.72 -8.98
C GLY A 132 -27.91 -19.03 -8.19
N ASP A 133 -27.65 -18.31 -7.10
CA ASP A 133 -26.44 -18.41 -6.28
C ASP A 133 -26.73 -18.74 -4.80
N ALA A 134 -27.95 -19.20 -4.50
CA ALA A 134 -28.37 -19.69 -3.19
C ALA A 134 -27.37 -20.65 -2.51
N TYR A 135 -26.71 -21.50 -3.31
CA TYR A 135 -25.74 -22.44 -2.78
C TYR A 135 -24.50 -21.76 -2.17
N LYS A 136 -24.11 -20.56 -2.61
CA LYS A 136 -22.95 -19.84 -2.05
C LYS A 136 -23.16 -19.49 -0.57
N ALA A 137 -24.42 -19.28 -0.18
CA ALA A 137 -24.82 -19.01 1.20
C ALA A 137 -24.89 -20.28 2.08
N ALA A 138 -24.42 -21.44 1.60
CA ALA A 138 -24.40 -22.65 2.40
C ALA A 138 -23.66 -22.45 3.75
N PRO A 139 -24.20 -22.95 4.86
CA PRO A 139 -23.65 -22.77 6.21
C PRO A 139 -22.48 -23.72 6.49
N ILE A 140 -21.57 -23.87 5.53
CA ILE A 140 -20.37 -24.69 5.66
C ILE A 140 -19.12 -23.79 5.73
N ALA A 141 -18.10 -24.27 6.45
CA ALA A 141 -16.80 -23.62 6.51
C ALA A 141 -16.11 -23.69 5.15
N PHE A 142 -15.34 -22.66 4.83
CA PHE A 142 -14.36 -22.75 3.77
C PHE A 142 -13.39 -23.89 4.07
N GLU A 143 -13.11 -24.72 3.07
CA GLU A 143 -12.12 -25.80 3.16
C GLU A 143 -11.24 -25.76 1.93
N LYS A 144 -9.93 -25.90 2.15
CA LYS A 144 -8.96 -25.98 1.06
C LYS A 144 -9.10 -27.29 0.31
N ALA A 145 -8.70 -27.29 -0.95
CA ALA A 145 -8.70 -28.50 -1.74
C ALA A 145 -7.70 -29.52 -1.17
N PRO A 146 -8.09 -30.80 -1.04
CA PRO A 146 -7.17 -31.85 -0.64
C PRO A 146 -6.03 -31.98 -1.65
N GLN A 147 -4.84 -32.24 -1.13
CA GLN A 147 -3.62 -32.47 -1.90
C GLN A 147 -3.27 -33.96 -1.84
N PRO A 148 -2.75 -34.59 -2.91
CA PRO A 148 -2.30 -33.99 -4.18
C PRO A 148 -3.41 -33.62 -5.20
N THR A 149 -3.03 -32.85 -6.23
CA THR A 149 -3.90 -32.47 -7.36
C THR A 149 -4.67 -33.66 -7.92
N GLY A 150 -5.99 -33.51 -8.10
CA GLY A 150 -6.89 -34.57 -8.55
C GLY A 150 -7.66 -35.27 -7.43
N GLU A 151 -7.22 -35.18 -6.17
CA GLU A 151 -8.01 -35.67 -5.03
C GLU A 151 -9.29 -34.88 -4.83
N ALA A 152 -9.24 -33.56 -4.99
CA ALA A 152 -10.40 -32.69 -4.84
C ALA A 152 -11.49 -33.07 -5.86
N THR A 153 -11.11 -33.20 -7.13
CA THR A 153 -12.01 -33.66 -8.20
C THR A 153 -12.59 -35.04 -7.92
N ARG A 154 -11.75 -36.01 -7.51
CA ARG A 154 -12.22 -37.38 -7.18
C ARG A 154 -13.25 -37.36 -6.05
N ALA A 155 -13.00 -36.60 -4.98
CA ALA A 155 -13.89 -36.49 -3.84
C ALA A 155 -15.26 -35.87 -4.21
N ILE A 156 -15.25 -34.81 -5.04
CA ILE A 156 -16.49 -34.16 -5.50
C ILE A 156 -17.26 -35.06 -6.46
N ARG A 157 -16.59 -35.76 -7.38
CA ARG A 157 -17.23 -36.74 -8.30
C ARG A 157 -17.95 -37.84 -7.54
N ALA A 158 -17.28 -38.47 -6.56
CA ALA A 158 -17.89 -39.53 -5.75
C ALA A 158 -19.17 -39.06 -5.02
N GLN A 159 -19.15 -37.84 -4.47
CA GLN A 159 -20.33 -37.26 -3.81
C GLN A 159 -21.44 -36.90 -4.80
N LEU A 160 -21.08 -36.38 -5.97
CA LEU A 160 -22.04 -36.07 -7.04
C LEU A 160 -22.72 -37.35 -7.55
N ASP A 161 -21.99 -38.45 -7.72
CA ASP A 161 -22.56 -39.73 -8.17
C ASP A 161 -23.56 -40.27 -7.13
N ALA A 162 -23.19 -40.23 -5.84
CA ALA A 162 -24.10 -40.59 -4.74
C ALA A 162 -25.35 -39.70 -4.69
N LEU A 163 -25.21 -38.42 -5.01
CA LEU A 163 -26.32 -37.47 -5.07
C LEU A 163 -27.24 -37.72 -6.27
N GLN A 164 -26.68 -38.05 -7.44
CA GLN A 164 -27.43 -38.36 -8.66
C GLN A 164 -28.35 -39.57 -8.45
N GLY A 165 -27.88 -40.62 -7.77
CA GLY A 165 -28.71 -41.77 -7.43
C GLY A 165 -29.98 -41.39 -6.65
N ARG A 166 -29.87 -40.44 -5.71
CA ARG A 166 -31.02 -39.94 -4.94
C ARG A 166 -31.91 -39.00 -5.75
N ALA A 167 -31.33 -38.22 -6.65
CA ALA A 167 -32.07 -37.30 -7.52
C ALA A 167 -33.02 -38.02 -8.50
N LEU A 168 -32.76 -39.29 -8.82
CA LEU A 168 -33.67 -40.11 -9.63
C LEU A 168 -35.04 -40.27 -8.98
N MET A 169 -35.11 -40.31 -7.65
CA MET A 169 -36.35 -40.48 -6.88
C MET A 169 -37.08 -39.15 -6.60
N CYS A 170 -36.47 -38.01 -6.93
CA CYS A 170 -37.09 -36.70 -6.76
C CYS A 170 -37.84 -36.26 -8.03
N HIS A 171 -39.06 -35.76 -7.88
CA HIS A 171 -39.89 -35.24 -8.98
C HIS A 171 -39.87 -33.70 -9.12
N ASP A 172 -39.06 -32.99 -8.33
CA ASP A 172 -38.95 -31.52 -8.44
C ASP A 172 -38.29 -31.13 -9.78
N PRO A 173 -38.92 -30.27 -10.61
CA PRO A 173 -38.35 -29.81 -11.87
C PRO A 173 -37.04 -29.01 -11.70
N ARG A 174 -36.76 -28.48 -10.49
CA ARG A 174 -35.53 -27.73 -10.19
C ARG A 174 -34.35 -28.64 -9.87
N LYS A 175 -34.53 -29.95 -9.73
CA LYS A 175 -33.44 -30.89 -9.40
C LYS A 175 -32.28 -30.82 -10.39
N ASP A 176 -32.59 -30.66 -11.67
CA ASP A 176 -31.59 -30.60 -12.73
C ASP A 176 -30.75 -29.33 -12.62
N LYS A 177 -31.34 -28.21 -12.16
CA LYS A 177 -30.61 -26.97 -11.89
C LYS A 177 -29.62 -27.16 -10.74
N TRP A 178 -30.04 -27.78 -9.64
CA TRP A 178 -29.16 -28.02 -8.49
C TRP A 178 -27.96 -28.90 -8.87
N LEU A 179 -28.21 -29.98 -9.64
CA LEU A 179 -27.14 -30.83 -10.15
C LEU A 179 -26.25 -30.12 -11.18
N ALA A 180 -26.82 -29.25 -12.02
CA ALA A 180 -26.05 -28.45 -12.98
C ALA A 180 -25.07 -27.49 -12.29
N ASP A 181 -25.47 -26.89 -11.17
CA ASP A 181 -24.59 -26.00 -10.40
C ASP A 181 -23.39 -26.77 -9.81
N VAL A 182 -23.60 -28.00 -9.32
CA VAL A 182 -22.50 -28.86 -8.87
C VAL A 182 -21.56 -29.18 -10.04
N ARG A 183 -22.10 -29.59 -11.19
CA ARG A 183 -21.31 -29.94 -12.39
C ARG A 183 -20.50 -28.76 -12.91
N SER A 184 -21.06 -27.55 -12.91
CA SER A 184 -20.38 -26.34 -13.35
C SER A 184 -19.15 -26.03 -12.50
N ASN A 185 -19.29 -26.10 -11.17
CA ASN A 185 -18.17 -25.87 -10.25
C ASN A 185 -17.12 -27.00 -10.35
N LEU A 186 -17.56 -28.26 -10.51
CA LEU A 186 -16.66 -29.39 -10.76
C LEU A 186 -15.84 -29.20 -12.04
N GLN A 187 -16.46 -28.74 -13.14
CA GLN A 187 -15.75 -28.44 -14.38
C GLN A 187 -14.74 -27.29 -14.21
N ALA A 188 -15.03 -26.30 -13.36
CA ALA A 188 -14.08 -25.24 -13.03
C ALA A 188 -12.88 -25.76 -12.22
N LEU A 189 -13.13 -26.67 -11.26
CA LEU A 189 -12.10 -27.35 -10.49
C LEU A 189 -11.19 -28.18 -11.41
N GLU A 190 -11.78 -29.04 -12.24
CA GLU A 190 -11.06 -29.90 -13.19
C GLU A 190 -10.18 -29.09 -14.14
N ARG A 191 -10.68 -27.97 -14.67
CA ARG A 191 -9.88 -27.08 -15.53
C ARG A 191 -8.69 -26.48 -14.80
N SER A 192 -8.86 -26.09 -13.53
CA SER A 192 -7.79 -25.49 -12.73
C SER A 192 -6.73 -26.53 -12.36
N GLU A 193 -7.14 -27.73 -11.94
CA GLU A 193 -6.22 -28.84 -11.65
C GLU A 193 -5.48 -29.29 -12.91
N ASN A 194 -6.18 -29.42 -14.04
CA ASN A 194 -5.59 -29.80 -15.31
C ASN A 194 -4.53 -28.79 -15.78
N ALA A 195 -4.82 -27.49 -15.64
CA ALA A 195 -3.87 -26.43 -15.94
C ALA A 195 -2.64 -26.46 -15.03
N LEU A 196 -2.81 -26.81 -13.75
CA LEU A 196 -1.69 -26.94 -12.81
C LEU A 196 -0.80 -28.13 -13.15
N ALA A 197 -1.39 -29.26 -13.57
CA ALA A 197 -0.66 -30.48 -13.93
C ALA A 197 0.06 -30.38 -15.29
N HIS A 198 -0.51 -29.68 -16.27
CA HIS A 198 0.00 -29.65 -17.66
C HIS A 198 0.83 -28.40 -18.00
N GLY A 199 1.34 -27.68 -16.99
CA GLY A 199 2.32 -26.62 -17.20
C GLY A 199 1.70 -25.27 -17.57
N ALA A 200 0.84 -24.73 -16.72
CA ALA A 200 0.50 -23.31 -16.76
C ALA A 200 1.74 -22.41 -16.55
N ASP A 201 1.64 -21.16 -17.01
CA ASP A 201 2.62 -20.09 -16.75
C ASP A 201 3.09 -20.09 -15.28
N PRO A 202 4.41 -20.04 -14.97
CA PRO A 202 4.93 -20.16 -13.61
C PRO A 202 4.28 -19.20 -12.59
N ALA A 203 4.02 -17.96 -12.98
CA ALA A 203 3.36 -16.99 -12.09
C ALA A 203 1.91 -17.42 -11.76
N ARG A 204 1.19 -17.90 -12.77
CA ARG A 204 -0.17 -18.41 -12.63
C ARG A 204 -0.20 -19.71 -11.81
N ALA A 205 0.74 -20.62 -12.02
CA ALA A 205 0.87 -21.86 -11.26
C ALA A 205 1.17 -21.61 -9.78
N GLN A 206 1.96 -20.59 -9.46
CA GLN A 206 2.35 -20.28 -8.08
C GLN A 206 1.26 -19.56 -7.29
N TYR A 207 0.56 -18.58 -7.89
CA TYR A 207 -0.31 -17.68 -7.13
C TYR A 207 -1.80 -17.83 -7.46
N GLN A 208 -2.17 -18.08 -8.72
CA GLN A 208 -3.56 -18.03 -9.15
C GLN A 208 -4.24 -19.40 -9.11
N LEU A 209 -3.57 -20.44 -9.61
CA LEU A 209 -4.16 -21.78 -9.70
C LEU A 209 -4.46 -22.40 -8.34
N PRO A 210 -3.58 -22.32 -7.32
CA PRO A 210 -3.89 -22.86 -6.00
C PRO A 210 -5.15 -22.21 -5.39
N GLN A 211 -5.27 -20.88 -5.51
CA GLN A 211 -6.43 -20.14 -5.02
C GLN A 211 -7.70 -20.49 -5.81
N ALA A 212 -7.59 -20.65 -7.13
CA ALA A 212 -8.71 -21.05 -7.98
C ALA A 212 -9.19 -22.48 -7.67
N ILE A 213 -8.26 -23.41 -7.41
CA ILE A 213 -8.55 -24.78 -7.01
C ILE A 213 -9.27 -24.78 -5.65
N ASP A 214 -8.73 -24.08 -4.66
CA ASP A 214 -9.35 -23.97 -3.33
C ASP A 214 -10.76 -23.36 -3.41
N ALA A 215 -10.94 -22.28 -4.17
CA ALA A 215 -12.23 -21.62 -4.34
C ALA A 215 -13.24 -22.51 -5.09
N ALA A 216 -12.83 -23.18 -6.17
CA ALA A 216 -13.70 -24.07 -6.93
C ALA A 216 -14.11 -25.29 -6.10
N TYR A 217 -13.20 -25.85 -5.31
CA TYR A 217 -13.49 -26.95 -4.40
C TYR A 217 -14.52 -26.55 -3.34
N ASP A 218 -14.34 -25.40 -2.69
CA ASP A 218 -15.31 -24.91 -1.70
C ASP A 218 -16.69 -24.66 -2.33
N LEU A 219 -16.75 -24.04 -3.51
CA LEU A 219 -18.01 -23.82 -4.23
C LEU A 219 -18.69 -25.14 -4.62
N SER A 220 -17.93 -26.14 -5.05
CA SER A 220 -18.47 -27.49 -5.31
C SER A 220 -19.06 -28.12 -4.05
N ARG A 221 -18.40 -28.00 -2.89
CA ARG A 221 -18.92 -28.50 -1.60
C ARG A 221 -20.20 -27.77 -1.18
N ARG A 222 -20.24 -26.45 -1.35
CA ARG A 222 -21.41 -25.62 -1.08
C ARG A 222 -22.60 -26.01 -1.97
N ALA A 223 -22.34 -26.21 -3.26
CA ALA A 223 -23.33 -26.69 -4.23
C ALA A 223 -23.85 -28.09 -3.87
N LEU A 224 -22.95 -29.02 -3.49
CA LEU A 224 -23.32 -30.36 -3.03
C LEU A 224 -24.22 -30.31 -1.80
N TRP A 225 -23.83 -29.54 -0.77
CA TRP A 225 -24.62 -29.36 0.44
C TRP A 225 -26.02 -28.81 0.13
N TYR A 226 -26.08 -27.80 -0.74
CA TYR A 226 -27.33 -27.18 -1.13
C TYR A 226 -28.24 -28.16 -1.88
N ALA A 227 -27.70 -28.85 -2.88
CA ALA A 227 -28.44 -29.84 -3.66
C ALA A 227 -28.89 -31.03 -2.80
N ASP A 228 -28.04 -31.50 -1.88
CA ASP A 228 -28.38 -32.52 -0.88
C ASP A 228 -29.57 -32.11 -0.03
N LYS A 229 -29.51 -30.91 0.57
CA LYS A 229 -30.60 -30.38 1.39
C LYS A 229 -31.92 -30.29 0.63
N GLN A 230 -31.89 -29.82 -0.62
CA GLN A 230 -33.10 -29.70 -1.44
C GLN A 230 -33.66 -31.07 -1.82
N LEU A 231 -32.79 -32.02 -2.19
CA LEU A 231 -33.19 -33.40 -2.52
C LEU A 231 -33.73 -34.16 -1.31
N SER A 232 -33.22 -33.92 -0.10
CA SER A 232 -33.80 -34.45 1.14
C SER A 232 -35.21 -33.93 1.42
N GLY A 233 -35.58 -32.77 0.85
CA GLY A 233 -36.93 -32.24 0.89
C GLY A 233 -37.91 -33.01 -0.01
N CYS A 234 -37.44 -33.57 -1.14
CA CYS A 234 -38.30 -34.28 -2.09
C CYS A 234 -38.96 -35.53 -1.49
N GLY A 235 -38.29 -36.23 -0.57
CA GLY A 235 -38.83 -37.42 0.09
C GLY A 235 -39.88 -37.13 1.17
N LYS A 236 -40.15 -35.87 1.50
CA LYS A 236 -41.16 -35.45 2.50
C LYS A 236 -42.43 -34.87 1.86
N ALA A 237 -42.41 -34.63 0.55
CA ALA A 237 -43.52 -34.04 -0.19
C ALA A 237 -44.32 -35.08 -1.00
N GLY A 238 -44.07 -36.38 -0.76
CA GLY A 238 -44.81 -37.50 -1.34
C GLY A 238 -45.76 -38.12 -0.34
#